data_AF-A0A3D2MMY4-F1
#
_entry.id   AF-A0A3D2MMY4-F1
#
_cell.length_a   1.000
_cell.length_b   1.000
_cell.length_c   1.000
_cell.angle_alpha   90.00
_cell.angle_beta   90.00
_cell.angle_gamma   90.00
#
_symmetry.space_group_name_H-M   'P 1'
#
loop_
_entity.id
_entity.type
_entity.pdbx_description
1 polymer ?
#
loop_
_entity_poly.entity_id
_entity_poly.type
_entity_poly.pdbx_seq_one_letter_code
_entity_poly.pdbx_strand_id
1 'polypeptide(L)'
;MMQTSTQSEQQQQMSLLPVPYQPQQSAMMMPTASMQAENGLIPMQQMGSMAPALPGDGQDGAVYIPPMYTKPRAIIPRYRAISGLLSVLIVIGLLCAGVSYYVNASGKLTMLSQFYKLAPPPNVKPTAAPVLADPKANPDFGPAYSIINSATTNSRIDPISHASAQPTNIFQVNQTIYLTYSVQHPKTAGVMIIKWYTNSSFYQSSPPVPVTTNAITGYTTQKYTQPAEGKVELYWNNQLAIRLYFVVR
;
A
#
# COMPACT_ATOMS: atom_id res chain seq x y z
N MET A 1 -14.28 0.39 55.26
CA MET A 1 -13.88 1.64 54.56
C MET A 1 -14.87 1.86 53.42
N MET A 2 -15.25 3.12 53.23
CA MET A 2 -16.47 3.61 52.56
C MET A 2 -16.49 3.45 51.03
N GLN A 3 -17.71 3.37 50.49
CA GLN A 3 -18.08 3.71 49.11
C GLN A 3 -18.02 5.23 48.86
N THR A 4 -17.69 5.63 47.64
CA THR A 4 -18.19 6.80 46.84
C THR A 4 -17.32 6.88 45.56
N SER A 5 -17.81 6.62 44.34
CA SER A 5 -18.75 7.36 43.46
C SER A 5 -18.15 8.60 42.77
N THR A 6 -18.07 8.52 41.43
CA THR A 6 -18.37 9.53 40.37
C THR A 6 -17.95 10.99 40.55
N GLN A 7 -17.24 11.53 39.55
CA GLN A 7 -17.59 12.84 38.99
C GLN A 7 -17.17 12.99 37.51
N SER A 8 -18.17 13.28 36.69
CA SER A 8 -18.11 13.78 35.32
C SER A 8 -18.86 15.10 35.31
N GLU A 9 -18.28 16.19 34.82
CA GLU A 9 -18.94 17.44 34.37
C GLU A 9 -17.84 18.39 33.87
N GLN A 10 -17.80 18.75 32.59
CA GLN A 10 -18.50 19.86 31.91
C GLN A 10 -17.61 21.09 31.72
N GLN A 11 -17.36 21.42 30.44
CA GLN A 11 -17.24 22.76 29.83
C GLN A 11 -16.81 22.49 28.37
N GLN A 12 -17.69 22.41 27.37
CA GLN A 12 -18.58 23.46 26.87
C GLN A 12 -17.92 24.84 26.83
N GLN A 13 -17.26 25.13 25.71
CA GLN A 13 -17.32 26.46 25.11
C GLN A 13 -17.41 26.34 23.58
N MET A 14 -18.63 26.53 23.11
CA MET A 14 -18.97 26.93 21.75
C MET A 14 -18.53 28.38 21.50
N SER A 15 -18.47 28.72 20.20
CA SER A 15 -18.60 30.06 19.61
C SER A 15 -17.35 30.94 19.63
N LEU A 16 -17.02 31.75 18.61
CA LEU A 16 -17.68 32.24 17.40
C LEU A 16 -16.56 32.90 16.57
N LEU A 17 -16.63 32.86 15.24
CA LEU A 17 -16.60 34.08 14.41
C LEU A 17 -16.83 33.71 12.92
N PRO A 18 -17.87 34.27 12.29
CA PRO A 18 -18.14 34.13 10.86
C PRO A 18 -17.34 35.16 10.04
N VAL A 19 -16.79 34.75 8.90
CA VAL A 19 -16.22 35.68 7.91
C VAL A 19 -17.22 35.84 6.75
N PRO A 20 -17.63 37.08 6.42
CA PRO A 20 -18.68 37.35 5.44
C PRO A 20 -18.16 37.26 3.99
N TYR A 21 -19.09 36.93 3.08
CA TYR A 21 -18.94 37.00 1.63
C TYR A 21 -19.42 38.36 1.08
N GLN A 22 -18.97 38.69 -0.14
CA GLN A 22 -19.46 39.69 -1.15
C GLN A 22 -18.57 40.94 -1.36
N PRO A 23 -18.71 41.68 -2.49
CA PRO A 23 -18.62 41.26 -3.90
C PRO A 23 -17.70 42.22 -4.73
N GLN A 24 -17.68 42.05 -6.05
CA GLN A 24 -16.83 42.67 -7.08
C GLN A 24 -17.08 44.18 -7.39
N GLN A 25 -16.06 44.82 -7.99
CA GLN A 25 -16.03 46.07 -8.81
C GLN A 25 -16.19 47.41 -8.06
N SER A 26 -15.40 48.48 -8.29
CA SER A 26 -14.89 49.07 -9.53
C SER A 26 -13.87 50.20 -9.23
N ALA A 27 -13.16 50.64 -10.28
CA ALA A 27 -12.04 51.57 -10.33
C ALA A 27 -12.28 53.00 -9.79
N MET A 28 -11.21 53.67 -9.34
CA MET A 28 -10.71 54.97 -9.86
C MET A 28 -9.63 55.62 -8.98
N MET A 29 -8.77 56.43 -9.63
CA MET A 29 -7.97 57.58 -9.13
C MET A 29 -6.47 57.42 -8.75
N MET A 30 -5.63 57.93 -9.67
CA MET A 30 -4.31 58.61 -9.56
C MET A 30 -4.33 59.78 -8.53
N PRO A 31 -3.22 60.49 -8.15
CA PRO A 31 -1.93 60.76 -8.84
C PRO A 31 -0.69 60.62 -7.88
N THR A 32 0.59 60.96 -8.13
CA THR A 32 1.25 62.15 -8.73
C THR A 32 2.79 61.91 -8.85
N ALA A 33 3.39 62.48 -9.92
CA ALA A 33 4.69 63.18 -10.04
C ALA A 33 6.06 62.56 -9.60
N SER A 34 7.00 62.43 -10.56
CA SER A 34 8.21 63.30 -10.67
C SER A 34 9.10 62.96 -11.87
N MET A 35 9.25 63.95 -12.76
CA MET A 35 10.37 64.37 -13.63
C MET A 35 11.58 63.44 -13.90
N GLN A 36 11.98 63.27 -15.17
CA GLN A 36 13.09 64.00 -15.80
C GLN A 36 13.29 63.53 -17.26
N ALA A 37 13.32 64.51 -18.16
CA ALA A 37 13.58 64.37 -19.59
C ALA A 37 14.90 65.08 -19.90
N GLU A 38 15.72 64.53 -20.80
CA GLU A 38 16.84 65.28 -21.40
C GLU A 38 17.02 64.93 -22.88
N ASN A 39 17.04 65.99 -23.68
CA ASN A 39 17.59 66.21 -25.02
C ASN A 39 17.02 65.49 -26.26
N GLY A 40 16.07 66.18 -26.90
CA GLY A 40 15.88 66.16 -28.35
C GLY A 40 16.73 67.22 -29.07
N LEU A 41 17.09 66.93 -30.31
CA LEU A 41 17.63 67.89 -31.29
C LEU A 41 16.64 68.02 -32.45
N ILE A 42 16.27 69.25 -32.76
CA ILE A 42 15.36 69.68 -33.83
C ILE A 42 16.22 70.41 -34.88
N PRO A 43 15.98 70.24 -36.20
CA PRO A 43 16.35 71.24 -37.18
C PRO A 43 15.14 72.08 -37.61
N MET A 44 15.41 73.37 -37.70
CA MET A 44 14.53 74.51 -37.90
C MET A 44 14.31 74.81 -39.41
N GLN A 45 13.23 75.56 -39.68
CA GLN A 45 13.05 76.56 -40.75
C GLN A 45 12.83 76.11 -42.21
N GLN A 46 12.10 76.78 -43.10
CA GLN A 46 11.07 77.85 -43.13
C GLN A 46 11.11 78.41 -44.57
N MET A 47 10.00 78.42 -45.32
CA MET A 47 9.62 79.55 -46.20
C MET A 47 8.29 79.32 -46.92
N GLY A 48 7.37 80.25 -46.67
CA GLY A 48 6.08 80.45 -47.33
C GLY A 48 5.45 81.65 -46.61
N SER A 49 6.14 82.78 -46.62
CA SER A 49 5.91 83.89 -47.55
C SER A 49 4.55 84.56 -47.32
N MET A 50 4.66 85.78 -46.78
CA MET A 50 3.74 86.90 -46.93
C MET A 50 2.57 87.00 -45.93
N ALA A 51 2.82 87.92 -44.99
CA ALA A 51 1.92 88.64 -44.10
C ALA A 51 0.86 89.50 -44.89
N PRO A 52 0.23 90.52 -44.29
CA PRO A 52 -0.80 90.50 -43.25
C PRO A 52 -2.01 91.42 -43.61
N ALA A 53 -3.18 91.22 -43.00
CA ALA A 53 -4.13 92.32 -42.77
C ALA A 53 -5.05 92.01 -41.58
N LEU A 54 -4.72 92.60 -40.43
CA LEU A 54 -5.62 92.90 -39.32
C LEU A 54 -6.79 93.80 -39.81
N PRO A 55 -7.76 94.21 -38.96
CA PRO A 55 -8.51 93.50 -37.91
C PRO A 55 -10.02 93.82 -38.05
N GLY A 56 -10.92 93.06 -37.41
CA GLY A 56 -12.32 93.46 -37.40
C GLY A 56 -13.23 92.45 -36.74
N ASP A 57 -13.49 92.69 -35.46
CA ASP A 57 -14.76 92.52 -34.75
C ASP A 57 -15.76 91.47 -35.22
N GLY A 58 -16.06 90.55 -34.30
CA GLY A 58 -17.46 90.25 -33.99
C GLY A 58 -18.14 89.18 -34.83
N GLN A 59 -18.28 88.01 -34.20
CA GLN A 59 -19.47 87.16 -34.25
C GLN A 59 -19.78 86.37 -35.54
N ASP A 60 -20.04 85.09 -35.27
CA ASP A 60 -21.00 84.24 -35.94
C ASP A 60 -20.67 83.72 -37.34
N GLY A 61 -20.11 82.51 -37.33
CA GLY A 61 -20.14 81.60 -38.46
C GLY A 61 -19.71 80.24 -38.00
N ALA A 62 -20.62 79.49 -37.37
CA ALA A 62 -20.41 78.08 -37.07
C ALA A 62 -20.07 77.34 -38.38
N VAL A 63 -18.78 77.11 -38.63
CA VAL A 63 -18.31 76.34 -39.77
C VAL A 63 -18.70 74.89 -39.52
N TYR A 64 -19.84 74.51 -40.09
CA TYR A 64 -20.35 73.15 -40.08
C TYR A 64 -19.43 72.26 -40.94
N ILE A 65 -18.60 71.47 -40.27
CA ILE A 65 -17.73 70.46 -40.91
C ILE A 65 -18.51 69.14 -40.93
N PRO A 66 -18.90 68.60 -42.11
CA PRO A 66 -19.56 67.31 -42.17
C PRO A 66 -18.61 66.20 -41.69
N PRO A 67 -19.09 65.21 -40.93
CA PRO A 67 -18.26 64.09 -40.50
C PRO A 67 -17.84 63.28 -41.73
N MET A 68 -16.53 63.28 -42.03
CA MET A 68 -15.97 62.34 -43.00
C MET A 68 -16.02 60.93 -42.40
N TYR A 69 -17.00 60.14 -42.83
CA TYR A 69 -17.09 58.72 -42.52
C TYR A 69 -16.00 57.96 -43.29
N THR A 70 -14.85 57.73 -42.65
CA THR A 70 -13.83 56.83 -43.20
C THR A 70 -14.31 55.40 -43.00
N LYS A 71 -14.77 54.75 -44.09
CA LYS A 71 -15.04 53.30 -44.07
C LYS A 71 -13.79 52.58 -43.56
N PRO A 72 -13.85 51.78 -42.47
CA PRO A 72 -12.73 50.93 -42.11
C PRO A 72 -12.50 49.96 -43.27
N ARG A 73 -11.27 49.87 -43.79
CA ARG A 73 -10.95 48.86 -44.81
C ARG A 73 -11.26 47.49 -44.22
N ALA A 74 -12.03 46.68 -44.97
CA ALA A 74 -12.29 45.29 -44.60
C ALA A 74 -10.95 44.54 -44.56
N ILE A 75 -10.44 44.26 -43.36
CA ILE A 75 -9.35 43.31 -43.16
C ILE A 75 -9.89 41.97 -43.61
N ILE A 76 -9.36 41.48 -44.73
CA ILE A 76 -9.73 40.22 -45.37
C ILE A 76 -9.75 39.11 -44.29
N PRO A 77 -10.89 38.44 -44.03
CA PRO A 77 -11.10 37.59 -42.85
C PRO A 77 -10.30 36.29 -42.86
N ARG A 78 -9.50 36.06 -43.91
CA ARG A 78 -8.69 34.84 -44.12
C ARG A 78 -7.70 34.60 -42.99
N TYR A 79 -7.14 35.66 -42.39
CA TYR A 79 -6.17 35.53 -41.29
C TYR A 79 -6.82 35.36 -39.91
N ARG A 80 -8.09 35.74 -39.72
CA ARG A 80 -8.80 35.57 -38.44
C ARG A 80 -9.07 34.10 -38.14
N ALA A 81 -9.52 33.33 -39.13
CA ALA A 81 -9.77 31.89 -38.98
C ALA A 81 -8.47 31.11 -38.69
N ILE A 82 -7.37 31.49 -39.36
CA ILE A 82 -6.05 30.86 -39.16
C ILE A 82 -5.53 31.14 -37.74
N SER A 83 -5.67 32.37 -37.24
CA SER A 83 -5.27 32.72 -35.87
C SER A 83 -6.10 32.00 -34.80
N GLY A 84 -7.41 31.83 -35.04
CA GLY A 84 -8.29 31.08 -34.16
C GLY A 84 -7.94 29.58 -34.13
N LEU A 85 -7.74 28.96 -35.29
CA LEU A 85 -7.34 27.56 -35.39
C LEU A 85 -5.97 27.30 -34.75
N LEU A 86 -5.02 28.22 -34.93
CA LEU A 86 -3.72 28.14 -34.27
C LEU A 86 -3.85 28.18 -32.74
N SER A 87 -4.70 29.07 -32.21
CA SER A 87 -4.94 29.14 -30.76
C SER A 87 -5.55 27.85 -30.19
N VAL A 88 -6.48 27.23 -30.92
CA VAL A 88 -7.10 25.95 -30.53
C VAL A 88 -6.07 24.83 -30.57
N LEU A 89 -5.22 24.77 -31.61
CA LEU A 89 -4.16 23.76 -31.70
C LEU A 89 -3.13 23.89 -30.56
N ILE A 90 -2.76 25.13 -30.20
CA ILE A 90 -1.85 25.38 -29.08
C ILE A 90 -2.48 24.93 -27.76
N VAL A 91 -3.75 25.23 -27.53
CA VAL A 91 -4.48 24.79 -26.31
C VAL A 91 -4.57 23.26 -26.26
N ILE A 92 -4.92 22.60 -27.36
CA ILE A 92 -4.97 21.12 -27.43
C ILE A 92 -3.58 20.53 -27.16
N GLY A 93 -2.52 21.10 -27.75
CA GLY A 93 -1.14 20.67 -27.52
C GLY A 93 -0.74 20.78 -26.05
N LEU A 94 -1.03 21.92 -25.41
CA LEU A 94 -0.76 22.14 -23.99
C LEU A 94 -1.58 21.19 -23.09
N LEU A 95 -2.84 20.92 -23.44
CA LEU A 95 -3.71 20.02 -22.68
C LEU A 95 -3.22 18.57 -22.80
N CYS A 96 -2.86 18.12 -24.00
CA CYS A 96 -2.28 16.79 -24.23
C CYS A 96 -0.92 16.64 -23.54
N ALA A 97 -0.04 17.65 -23.61
CA ALA A 97 1.24 17.63 -22.92
C ALA A 97 1.06 17.63 -21.39
N GLY A 98 0.15 18.46 -20.87
CA GLY A 98 -0.17 18.54 -19.45
C GLY A 98 -0.75 17.23 -18.89
N VAL A 99 -1.69 16.61 -19.61
CA VAL A 99 -2.25 15.30 -19.26
C VAL A 99 -1.17 14.22 -19.31
N SER A 100 -0.35 14.20 -20.37
CA SER A 100 0.74 13.23 -20.50
C SER A 100 1.77 13.36 -19.36
N TYR A 101 2.14 14.59 -19.00
CA TYR A 101 3.03 14.86 -17.88
C TYR A 101 2.42 14.43 -16.54
N TYR A 102 1.15 14.78 -16.29
CA TYR A 102 0.45 14.41 -15.05
C TYR A 102 0.33 12.89 -14.90
N VAL A 103 0.03 12.20 -16.00
CA VAL A 103 -0.15 10.75 -16.04
C VAL A 103 1.20 10.02 -15.88
N ASN A 104 2.30 10.58 -16.40
CA ASN A 104 3.66 10.09 -16.17
C ASN A 104 4.12 10.33 -14.72
N ALA A 105 3.91 11.54 -14.18
CA ALA A 105 4.30 11.90 -12.82
C ALA A 105 3.49 11.16 -11.74
N SER A 106 2.24 10.80 -12.02
CA SER A 106 1.35 10.15 -11.06
C SER A 106 1.53 8.62 -10.98
N GLY A 107 2.41 8.01 -11.79
CA GLY A 107 2.65 6.56 -11.79
C GLY A 107 1.46 5.70 -12.21
N LYS A 108 0.32 6.30 -12.59
CA LYS A 108 -0.92 5.61 -12.98
C LYS A 108 -0.82 4.89 -14.33
N LEU A 109 0.15 5.25 -15.17
CA LEU A 109 0.48 4.48 -16.38
C LEU A 109 0.94 3.06 -16.07
N THR A 110 1.68 2.87 -14.98
CA THR A 110 2.16 1.55 -14.57
C THR A 110 0.99 0.66 -14.13
N MET A 111 -0.05 1.25 -13.53
CA MET A 111 -1.26 0.52 -13.15
C MET A 111 -2.13 0.18 -14.36
N LEU A 112 -2.24 1.09 -15.34
CA LEU A 112 -2.93 0.79 -16.60
C LEU A 112 -2.16 -0.25 -17.44
N SER A 113 -0.83 -0.17 -17.51
CA SER A 113 0.00 -1.15 -18.24
C SER A 113 -0.02 -2.53 -17.60
N GLN A 114 -0.15 -2.63 -16.27
CA GLN A 114 -0.42 -3.87 -15.55
C GLN A 114 -1.82 -4.43 -15.88
N PHE A 115 -2.84 -3.57 -16.01
CA PHE A 115 -4.20 -3.98 -16.40
C PHE A 115 -4.28 -4.48 -17.85
N TYR A 116 -3.53 -3.85 -18.75
CA TYR A 116 -3.41 -4.23 -20.17
C TYR A 116 -2.32 -5.28 -20.44
N LYS A 117 -1.75 -5.92 -19.41
CA LYS A 117 -0.71 -6.97 -19.49
C LYS A 117 0.57 -6.57 -20.27
N LEU A 118 0.85 -5.28 -20.39
CA LEU A 118 2.03 -4.74 -21.10
C LEU A 118 3.27 -4.61 -20.20
N ALA A 119 3.12 -4.77 -18.89
CA ALA A 119 4.22 -4.77 -17.93
C ALA A 119 4.28 -6.09 -17.16
N PRO A 120 5.47 -6.71 -17.01
CA PRO A 120 5.63 -7.84 -16.11
C PRO A 120 5.27 -7.41 -14.68
N PRO A 121 4.57 -8.27 -13.91
CA PRO A 121 4.21 -7.96 -12.54
C PRO A 121 5.48 -7.67 -11.73
N PRO A 122 5.44 -6.70 -10.79
CA PRO A 122 6.57 -6.43 -9.92
C PRO A 122 6.95 -7.71 -9.19
N ASN A 123 8.24 -8.04 -9.19
CA ASN A 123 8.77 -9.17 -8.42
C ASN A 123 8.35 -8.98 -6.95
N VAL A 124 7.36 -9.74 -6.52
CA VAL A 124 6.98 -9.82 -5.12
C VAL A 124 8.22 -10.29 -4.35
N LYS A 125 8.76 -9.42 -3.50
CA LYS A 125 9.78 -9.85 -2.55
C LYS A 125 9.17 -10.98 -1.72
N PRO A 126 9.81 -12.15 -1.60
CA PRO A 126 9.33 -13.20 -0.73
C PRO A 126 9.11 -12.62 0.65
N THR A 127 7.87 -12.69 1.15
CA THR A 127 7.56 -12.38 2.54
C THR A 127 8.49 -13.25 3.40
N ALA A 128 9.25 -12.62 4.30
CA ALA A 128 10.14 -13.34 5.20
C ALA A 128 9.32 -14.39 5.95
N ALA A 129 9.74 -15.65 5.87
CA ALA A 129 9.08 -16.73 6.60
C ALA A 129 9.09 -16.39 8.11
N PRO A 130 8.01 -16.68 8.85
CA PRO A 130 7.99 -16.52 10.29
C PRO A 130 9.19 -17.25 10.91
N VAL A 131 9.93 -16.58 11.79
CA VAL A 131 11.04 -17.21 12.51
C VAL A 131 10.44 -18.15 13.54
N LEU A 132 10.40 -19.45 13.22
CA LEU A 132 9.96 -20.49 14.13
C LEU A 132 11.08 -20.85 15.10
N ALA A 133 10.78 -21.01 16.38
CA ALA A 133 11.78 -21.36 17.38
C ALA A 133 12.40 -22.74 17.08
N ASP A 134 13.63 -22.96 17.56
CA ASP A 134 14.20 -24.30 17.51
C ASP A 134 13.44 -25.23 18.47
N PRO A 135 13.14 -26.46 18.05
CA PRO A 135 12.38 -27.39 18.86
C PRO A 135 13.22 -27.82 20.06
N LYS A 136 12.55 -28.05 21.19
CA LYS A 136 13.19 -28.61 22.37
C LYS A 136 13.82 -29.96 22.03
N ALA A 137 15.14 -30.09 22.24
CA ALA A 137 15.89 -31.30 21.90
C ALA A 137 15.49 -32.51 22.76
N ASN A 138 15.19 -32.27 24.04
CA ASN A 138 14.87 -33.33 24.98
C ASN A 138 13.36 -33.60 25.04
N PRO A 139 12.95 -34.88 24.99
CA PRO A 139 11.55 -35.26 25.19
C PRO A 139 11.11 -35.01 26.63
N ASP A 140 9.80 -34.80 26.83
CA ASP A 140 9.19 -34.82 28.17
C ASP A 140 8.59 -36.19 28.45
N PHE A 141 8.84 -36.69 29.64
CA PHE A 141 8.38 -38.01 30.08
C PHE A 141 7.22 -37.89 31.06
N GLY A 142 6.21 -38.71 30.86
CA GLY A 142 5.04 -38.80 31.73
C GLY A 142 4.98 -40.12 32.52
N PRO A 143 3.91 -40.32 33.30
CA PRO A 143 3.75 -41.49 34.16
C PRO A 143 3.82 -42.84 33.43
N ALA A 144 3.39 -42.88 32.17
CA ALA A 144 3.37 -44.10 31.37
C ALA A 144 4.66 -44.35 30.57
N TYR A 145 5.74 -43.61 30.84
CA TYR A 145 7.04 -43.80 30.19
C TYR A 145 7.62 -45.21 30.37
N SER A 146 7.31 -45.88 31.49
CA SER A 146 7.73 -47.27 31.72
C SER A 146 7.11 -48.28 30.74
N ILE A 147 6.01 -47.90 30.07
CA ILE A 147 5.31 -48.72 29.08
C ILE A 147 5.73 -48.32 27.66
N ILE A 148 5.61 -47.03 27.33
CA ILE A 148 6.11 -46.49 26.06
C ILE A 148 7.42 -45.79 26.37
N ASN A 149 8.52 -46.52 26.24
CA ASN A 149 9.83 -46.06 26.71
C ASN A 149 10.73 -45.49 25.61
N SER A 150 10.30 -45.59 24.35
CA SER A 150 11.03 -45.05 23.22
C SER A 150 10.05 -44.50 22.19
N ALA A 151 10.29 -43.26 21.80
CA ALA A 151 9.62 -42.61 20.69
C ALA A 151 10.57 -41.60 20.05
N THR A 152 10.64 -41.58 18.72
CA THR A 152 11.55 -40.71 17.96
C THR A 152 10.86 -40.24 16.69
N THR A 153 11.01 -38.96 16.36
CA THR A 153 10.61 -38.42 15.05
C THR A 153 11.77 -38.55 14.05
N ASN A 154 11.46 -38.96 12.83
CA ASN A 154 12.45 -39.27 11.81
C ASN A 154 12.02 -38.68 10.46
N SER A 155 12.99 -38.23 9.68
CA SER A 155 12.76 -37.87 8.27
C SER A 155 12.69 -39.10 7.36
N ARG A 156 13.25 -40.22 7.83
CA ARG A 156 13.31 -41.48 7.11
C ARG A 156 13.38 -42.66 8.09
N ILE A 157 12.72 -43.75 7.73
CA ILE A 157 12.82 -45.05 8.39
C ILE A 157 13.44 -46.08 7.44
N ASP A 158 13.99 -47.14 8.00
CA ASP A 158 14.41 -48.31 7.23
C ASP A 158 13.16 -48.99 6.61
N PRO A 159 13.13 -49.23 5.29
CA PRO A 159 12.00 -49.86 4.63
C PRO A 159 11.74 -51.31 5.05
N ILE A 160 12.74 -52.01 5.60
CA ILE A 160 12.64 -53.43 5.99
C ILE A 160 12.38 -53.55 7.49
N SER A 161 13.23 -52.93 8.32
CA SER A 161 13.13 -53.06 9.78
C SER A 161 12.14 -52.08 10.42
N HIS A 162 11.70 -51.06 9.68
CA HIS A 162 10.91 -49.93 10.18
C HIS A 162 11.57 -49.19 11.35
N ALA A 163 12.87 -49.41 11.56
CA ALA A 163 13.65 -48.72 12.56
C ALA A 163 13.92 -47.27 12.13
N SER A 164 14.19 -46.45 13.14
CA SER A 164 14.66 -45.08 12.96
C SER A 164 15.98 -45.06 12.18
N ALA A 165 15.97 -44.50 10.96
CA ALA A 165 17.16 -44.39 10.13
C ALA A 165 17.76 -42.97 10.16
N GLN A 166 16.92 -41.94 10.26
CA GLN A 166 17.36 -40.54 10.31
C GLN A 166 16.52 -39.75 11.33
N PRO A 167 16.88 -39.84 12.63
CA PRO A 167 16.28 -39.03 13.68
C PRO A 167 16.44 -37.54 13.40
N THR A 168 15.36 -36.77 13.47
CA THR A 168 15.40 -35.32 13.41
C THR A 168 14.17 -34.72 14.06
N ASN A 169 14.34 -33.51 14.59
CA ASN A 169 13.25 -32.69 15.11
C ASN A 169 12.95 -31.50 14.18
N ILE A 170 13.69 -31.36 13.08
CA ILE A 170 13.51 -30.30 12.09
C ILE A 170 13.12 -30.96 10.76
N PHE A 171 12.02 -30.49 10.20
CA PHE A 171 11.42 -31.02 8.98
C PHE A 171 11.16 -29.88 7.99
N GLN A 172 11.14 -30.22 6.71
CA GLN A 172 10.73 -29.30 5.65
C GLN A 172 9.21 -29.32 5.48
N VAL A 173 8.62 -28.21 5.02
CA VAL A 173 7.23 -28.18 4.57
C VAL A 173 7.01 -29.28 3.53
N ASN A 174 5.88 -29.97 3.63
CA ASN A 174 5.51 -31.12 2.81
C ASN A 174 6.40 -32.38 2.95
N GLN A 175 7.32 -32.41 3.91
CA GLN A 175 8.06 -33.61 4.26
C GLN A 175 7.20 -34.55 5.12
N THR A 176 7.31 -35.86 4.86
CA THR A 176 6.70 -36.88 5.73
C THR A 176 7.53 -37.03 7.00
N ILE A 177 6.89 -36.83 8.14
CA ILE A 177 7.42 -37.08 9.48
C ILE A 177 7.06 -38.50 9.85
N TYR A 178 8.06 -39.31 10.19
CA TYR A 178 7.86 -40.67 10.69
C TYR A 178 8.06 -40.68 12.20
N LEU A 179 7.01 -40.96 12.96
CA LEU A 179 7.12 -41.23 14.39
C LEU A 179 7.28 -42.74 14.57
N THR A 180 8.45 -43.17 15.02
CA THR A 180 8.71 -44.56 15.45
C THR A 180 8.55 -44.66 16.95
N TYR A 181 7.91 -45.71 17.45
CA TYR A 181 7.70 -45.93 18.87
C TYR A 181 7.88 -47.40 19.25
N SER A 182 8.17 -47.62 20.53
CA SER A 182 8.26 -48.94 21.14
C SER A 182 7.47 -48.99 22.44
N VAL A 183 6.68 -50.04 22.59
CA VAL A 183 5.94 -50.38 23.80
C VAL A 183 6.60 -51.62 24.40
N GLN A 184 7.11 -51.53 25.62
CA GLN A 184 7.70 -52.65 26.33
C GLN A 184 6.66 -53.41 27.15
N HIS A 185 6.69 -54.74 27.04
CA HIS A 185 5.90 -55.75 27.77
C HIS A 185 5.00 -55.19 28.87
N PRO A 186 3.83 -54.65 28.52
CA PRO A 186 2.96 -54.05 29.52
C PRO A 186 2.39 -55.16 30.40
N LYS A 187 2.37 -54.95 31.72
CA LYS A 187 1.82 -55.92 32.69
C LYS A 187 0.34 -56.24 32.43
N THR A 188 -0.36 -55.28 31.83
CA THR A 188 -1.78 -55.37 31.48
C THR A 188 -1.96 -54.89 30.06
N ALA A 189 -2.83 -55.55 29.30
CA ALA A 189 -3.26 -55.04 28.00
C ALA A 189 -3.84 -53.62 28.14
N GLY A 190 -3.69 -52.82 27.11
CA GLY A 190 -4.11 -51.42 27.13
C GLY A 190 -4.22 -50.84 25.74
N VAL A 191 -4.42 -49.52 25.70
CA VAL A 191 -4.66 -48.78 24.48
C VAL A 191 -3.65 -47.64 24.37
N MET A 192 -2.99 -47.58 23.23
CA MET A 192 -2.11 -46.48 22.87
C MET A 192 -2.84 -45.45 22.00
N ILE A 193 -2.64 -44.17 22.27
CA ILE A 193 -3.17 -43.06 21.49
C ILE A 193 -2.04 -42.07 21.20
N ILE A 194 -1.90 -41.67 19.94
CA ILE A 194 -0.89 -40.68 19.51
C ILE A 194 -1.64 -39.40 19.15
N LYS A 195 -1.25 -38.28 19.75
CA LYS A 195 -1.85 -36.97 19.49
C LYS A 195 -0.82 -36.02 18.89
N TRP A 196 -1.15 -35.48 17.74
CA TRP A 196 -0.39 -34.47 17.02
C TRP A 196 -0.96 -33.08 17.29
N TYR A 197 -0.06 -32.11 17.43
CA TYR A 197 -0.39 -30.73 17.68
C TYR A 197 0.43 -29.83 16.75
N THR A 198 -0.15 -28.69 16.40
CA THR A 198 0.44 -27.64 15.58
C THR A 198 0.21 -26.28 16.24
N ASN A 199 1.24 -25.46 16.35
CA ASN A 199 1.18 -24.12 16.95
C ASN A 199 0.45 -24.12 18.31
N SER A 200 0.83 -25.06 19.18
CA SER A 200 0.23 -25.31 20.49
C SER A 200 -1.25 -25.76 20.51
N SER A 201 -1.85 -25.99 19.34
CA SER A 201 -3.25 -26.43 19.19
C SER A 201 -3.33 -27.90 18.78
N PHE A 202 -4.39 -28.60 19.21
CA PHE A 202 -4.63 -29.98 18.80
C PHE A 202 -4.87 -30.04 17.28
N TYR A 203 -4.20 -30.98 16.61
CA TYR A 203 -4.30 -31.15 15.17
C TYR A 203 -5.02 -32.45 14.82
N GLN A 204 -4.48 -33.59 15.26
CA GLN A 204 -5.01 -34.91 14.92
C GLN A 204 -4.69 -35.92 16.01
N SER A 205 -5.52 -36.95 16.13
CA SER A 205 -5.23 -38.13 16.96
C SER A 205 -5.24 -39.37 16.08
N SER A 206 -4.36 -40.33 16.39
CA SER A 206 -4.49 -41.68 15.87
C SER A 206 -5.78 -42.33 16.42
N PRO A 207 -6.34 -43.31 15.71
CA PRO A 207 -7.30 -44.22 16.33
C PRO A 207 -6.64 -44.93 17.53
N PRO A 208 -7.43 -45.37 18.52
CA PRO A 208 -6.98 -46.24 19.60
C PRO A 208 -6.28 -47.49 19.05
N VAL A 209 -5.02 -47.71 19.42
CA VAL A 209 -4.27 -48.92 19.07
C VAL A 209 -4.30 -49.88 20.26
N PRO A 210 -5.03 -51.01 20.18
CA PRO A 210 -5.01 -52.00 21.24
C PRO A 210 -3.67 -52.72 21.26
N VAL A 211 -3.07 -52.82 22.44
CA VAL A 211 -1.78 -53.47 22.66
C VAL A 211 -1.95 -54.54 23.74
N THR A 212 -1.58 -55.77 23.40
CA THR A 212 -1.58 -56.90 24.34
C THR A 212 -0.38 -56.80 25.28
N THR A 213 -0.14 -57.82 26.10
CA THR A 213 1.01 -57.87 27.02
C THR A 213 2.37 -58.06 26.32
N ASN A 214 2.38 -58.21 25.00
CA ASN A 214 3.60 -58.36 24.22
C ASN A 214 4.22 -57.00 23.89
N ALA A 215 5.55 -56.96 23.79
CA ALA A 215 6.22 -55.78 23.28
C ALA A 215 5.85 -55.56 21.82
N ILE A 216 5.59 -54.31 21.45
CA ILE A 216 5.32 -53.92 20.06
C ILE A 216 6.22 -52.75 19.67
N THR A 217 6.66 -52.76 18.42
CA THR A 217 7.24 -51.59 17.78
C THR A 217 6.34 -51.20 16.63
N GLY A 218 6.29 -49.91 16.34
CA GLY A 218 5.46 -49.40 15.26
C GLY A 218 5.91 -48.04 14.79
N TYR A 219 5.27 -47.59 13.72
CA TYR A 219 5.43 -46.25 13.24
C TYR A 219 4.09 -45.67 12.78
N THR A 220 3.99 -44.35 12.82
CA THR A 220 2.93 -43.59 12.17
C THR A 220 3.55 -42.44 11.41
N THR A 221 2.84 -41.95 10.40
CA THR A 221 3.30 -40.84 9.58
C THR A 221 2.42 -39.62 9.79
N GLN A 222 3.01 -38.44 9.63
CA GLN A 222 2.30 -37.18 9.58
C GLN A 222 2.95 -36.26 8.55
N LYS A 223 2.15 -35.40 7.92
CA LYS A 223 2.63 -34.39 6.98
C LYS A 223 2.01 -33.04 7.32
N TYR A 224 2.83 -31.98 7.24
CA TYR A 224 2.42 -30.60 7.42
C TYR A 224 2.66 -29.82 6.12
N THR A 225 1.65 -29.08 5.68
CA THR A 225 1.67 -28.32 4.42
C THR A 225 2.08 -26.87 4.59
N GLN A 226 2.26 -26.42 5.84
CA GLN A 226 2.67 -25.07 6.20
C GLN A 226 3.76 -25.12 7.28
N PRO A 227 4.64 -24.12 7.37
CA PRO A 227 5.58 -24.00 8.46
C PRO A 227 4.85 -23.92 9.80
N ALA A 228 5.27 -24.73 10.78
CA ALA A 228 4.61 -24.79 12.08
C ALA A 228 5.53 -25.35 13.17
N GLU A 229 5.29 -24.94 14.40
CA GLU A 229 5.82 -25.61 15.59
C GLU A 229 4.93 -26.78 15.94
N GLY A 230 5.52 -27.96 16.07
CA GLY A 230 4.81 -29.20 16.32
C GLY A 230 5.19 -29.83 17.65
N LYS A 231 4.22 -30.51 18.26
CA LYS A 231 4.48 -31.48 19.32
C LYS A 231 3.68 -32.73 19.06
N VAL A 232 4.23 -33.87 19.46
CA VAL A 232 3.53 -35.15 19.42
C VAL A 232 3.58 -35.80 20.78
N GLU A 233 2.44 -36.32 21.23
CA GLU A 233 2.27 -36.91 22.54
C GLU A 233 1.77 -38.34 22.37
N LEU A 234 2.44 -39.27 23.05
CA LEU A 234 2.07 -40.67 23.11
C LEU A 234 1.43 -40.94 24.47
N TYR A 235 0.24 -41.53 24.43
CA TYR A 235 -0.55 -41.86 25.60
C TYR A 235 -0.75 -43.36 25.69
N TRP A 236 -0.74 -43.87 26.92
CA TRP A 236 -1.13 -45.23 27.27
C TRP A 236 -2.29 -45.18 28.27
N ASN A 237 -3.44 -45.76 27.95
CA ASN A 237 -4.63 -45.73 28.81
C ASN A 237 -4.94 -44.31 29.33
N ASN A 238 -4.90 -43.33 28.43
CA ASN A 238 -5.09 -41.89 28.70
C ASN A 238 -4.04 -41.22 29.60
N GLN A 239 -2.95 -41.91 29.95
CA GLN A 239 -1.81 -41.33 30.65
C GLN A 239 -0.70 -40.96 29.68
N LEU A 240 -0.11 -39.78 29.83
CA LEU A 240 1.01 -39.34 29.00
C LEU A 240 2.23 -40.23 29.26
N ALA A 241 2.88 -40.69 28.20
CA ALA A 241 4.12 -41.45 28.27
C ALA A 241 5.31 -40.62 27.80
N ILE A 242 5.27 -40.14 26.56
CA ILE A 242 6.35 -39.34 25.95
C ILE A 242 5.73 -38.19 25.18
N ARG A 243 6.33 -37.01 25.28
CA ARG A 243 6.08 -35.86 24.42
C ARG A 243 7.36 -35.48 23.69
N LEU A 244 7.29 -35.40 22.37
CA LEU A 244 8.35 -34.94 21.49
C LEU A 244 7.99 -33.58 20.90
N TYR A 245 9.03 -32.80 20.57
CA TYR A 245 8.89 -31.48 19.96
C TYR A 245 9.61 -31.47 18.62
N PHE A 246 9.00 -30.84 17.63
CA PHE A 246 9.57 -30.70 16.30
C PHE A 246 9.15 -29.38 15.67
N VAL A 247 9.84 -28.97 14.61
CA VAL A 247 9.50 -27.78 13.83
C VAL A 247 9.47 -28.15 12.35
N VAL A 248 8.54 -27.55 11.62
CA VAL A 248 8.41 -27.67 10.16
C VAL A 248 8.73 -26.30 9.58
N ARG A 249 9.77 -26.21 8.74
CA ARG A 249 10.27 -24.97 8.13
C ARG A 249 10.17 -25.02 6.61
#